data_AF-A0A3L7SJS5-F1
#
_entry.id   AF-A0A3L7SJS5-F1
#
_cell.length_a   1.000
_cell.length_b   1.000
_cell.length_c   1.000
_cell.angle_alpha   90.00
_cell.angle_beta   90.00
_cell.angle_gamma   90.00
#
_symmetry.space_group_name_H-M   'P 1'
#
loop_
_entity.id
_entity.type
_entity.pdbx_description
1 polymer ?
#
loop_
_entity_poly.entity_id
_entity_poly.type
_entity_poly.pdbx_seq_one_letter_code
_entity_poly.pdbx_strand_id
1 'polypeptide(L)'
;MPFMTGNSRISAGIESAIQFTRGMARTSGPRGRVPAFVLLAAAVMATVVGPAAAQDLTSGTAVYGTGQAATDWTGGTISSGATLRLNDGATVSGVAITNGTLQFNQTGALTINQSIDSTGRLSLTNSGTLNLTQTTSLNAPIQLLMTTDVSAGLLQINSGTVGLVVSGNGTLNVAGGNVSNAQGNINSGFATVSSGTWANGGALIVGNAGRGEFSLSGGSASNTGATLGTVATGSGTAPVSGGTWASSANLVVGRAGRGTLNVAGGHVSNVNGTLGQSNGGSGTATVSSGTWANRGNLVVGGTGTGVLTMTGGLVSVGGDLTRGSLGTINLNAGGTLQIGNGTTSGVLLGGTGDLANNGTLVFNRSDASTYSGILSGNGAVVKQGSGALTLSGANTYSGATTVSAGTLLVNGSLANSAVIVGSGRTLGGSGTLGALATVQSGGVLSPGNSPGALAAAALDLQAGSTTFMQVIGSGSAAGVAGTAYDQMRITTPSSLTYGGELVLSFIDSPLFDNGTMFSLFYFTGTAGGGFTSVRAAAGSSAVRG
;
A
#
# COMPACT_ATOMS: atom_id res chain seq x y z
N MET A 1 50.17 74.35 1.57
CA MET A 1 50.38 74.61 3.00
C MET A 1 49.11 75.26 3.54
N PRO A 2 48.66 74.93 4.76
CA PRO A 2 49.11 73.86 5.68
C PRO A 2 48.18 72.63 5.60
N PHE A 3 48.61 71.36 5.61
CA PHE A 3 49.44 70.54 6.52
C PHE A 3 48.78 70.13 7.84
N MET A 4 48.40 68.84 7.94
CA MET A 4 48.76 67.81 8.96
C MET A 4 47.81 66.60 8.78
N THR A 5 48.14 65.51 8.06
CA THR A 5 48.97 64.32 8.38
C THR A 5 48.45 63.39 9.48
N GLY A 6 48.15 62.13 9.09
CA GLY A 6 47.96 60.97 9.96
C GLY A 6 47.73 59.67 9.19
N ASN A 7 48.81 59.01 8.75
CA ASN A 7 48.88 57.64 8.22
C ASN A 7 48.23 56.62 9.19
N SER A 8 47.68 55.45 8.82
CA SER A 8 48.43 54.33 8.23
C SER A 8 47.57 53.07 7.95
N ARG A 9 47.93 52.37 6.86
CA ARG A 9 48.06 50.90 6.66
C ARG A 9 46.83 50.00 6.41
N ILE A 10 46.62 49.77 5.11
CA ILE A 10 46.56 48.49 4.38
C ILE A 10 46.84 47.21 5.21
N SER A 11 45.92 46.24 5.13
CA SER A 11 46.26 44.82 4.97
C SER A 11 45.19 44.12 4.13
N ALA A 12 45.64 43.55 3.02
CA ALA A 12 44.89 42.75 2.06
C ALA A 12 44.96 41.24 2.38
N GLY A 13 44.09 40.46 1.73
CA GLY A 13 44.07 38.99 1.69
C GLY A 13 42.70 38.46 2.12
N ILE A 14 41.90 37.77 1.30
CA ILE A 14 42.24 36.64 0.42
C ILE A 14 41.32 36.64 -0.83
N GLU A 15 41.91 36.30 -1.97
CA GLU A 15 41.33 36.14 -3.31
C GLU A 15 40.77 34.72 -3.58
N SER A 16 39.96 34.65 -4.65
CA SER A 16 39.72 33.50 -5.55
C SER A 16 38.58 32.52 -5.17
N ALA A 17 37.71 32.04 -6.07
CA ALA A 17 37.79 31.84 -7.52
C ALA A 17 36.38 31.73 -8.13
N ILE A 18 36.22 32.00 -9.44
CA ILE A 18 35.54 31.17 -10.46
C ILE A 18 35.92 31.76 -11.83
N GLN A 19 36.86 31.10 -12.51
CA GLN A 19 37.09 31.26 -13.95
C GLN A 19 36.31 30.18 -14.68
N PHE A 20 35.51 30.56 -15.69
CA PHE A 20 34.98 29.63 -16.68
C PHE A 20 35.69 29.85 -18.01
N THR A 21 36.45 28.84 -18.42
CA THR A 21 37.03 28.68 -19.76
C THR A 21 35.90 28.38 -20.76
N ARG A 22 35.80 29.13 -21.87
CA ARG A 22 35.11 28.66 -23.08
C ARG A 22 35.93 28.93 -24.32
N GLY A 23 36.08 27.86 -25.10
CA GLY A 23 36.86 27.78 -26.32
C GLY A 23 36.27 28.52 -27.51
N MET A 24 37.11 28.59 -28.54
CA MET A 24 36.98 29.30 -29.80
C MET A 24 35.74 28.94 -30.63
N ALA A 25 35.16 29.94 -31.28
CA ALA A 25 34.76 29.87 -32.69
C ALA A 25 34.77 31.29 -33.30
N ARG A 26 35.58 31.48 -34.35
CA ARG A 26 35.64 32.68 -35.19
C ARG A 26 34.62 32.54 -36.33
N THR A 27 33.79 33.56 -36.57
CA THR A 27 33.32 33.97 -37.91
C THR A 27 33.01 35.48 -37.92
N SER A 28 33.07 36.08 -39.11
CA SER A 28 33.48 37.46 -39.44
C SER A 28 32.36 38.46 -39.81
N GLY A 29 32.40 39.70 -39.26
CA GLY A 29 32.00 41.01 -39.84
C GLY A 29 30.50 41.36 -40.06
N PRO A 30 30.12 42.64 -40.31
CA PRO A 30 30.54 43.90 -39.66
C PRO A 30 29.36 44.78 -39.13
N ARG A 31 29.63 45.49 -38.02
CA ARG A 31 29.04 46.77 -37.55
C ARG A 31 27.51 46.98 -37.57
N GLY A 32 26.88 46.72 -36.43
CA GLY A 32 25.64 47.35 -35.99
C GLY A 32 25.68 47.60 -34.47
N ARG A 33 25.55 48.85 -34.04
CA ARG A 33 25.53 49.25 -32.62
C ARG A 33 24.29 48.68 -31.93
N VAL A 34 24.48 47.90 -30.87
CA VAL A 34 23.43 47.57 -29.89
C VAL A 34 23.97 47.90 -28.50
N PRO A 35 23.27 48.68 -27.67
CA PRO A 35 23.73 48.96 -26.32
C PRO A 35 23.63 47.70 -25.46
N ALA A 36 24.73 47.32 -24.83
CA ALA A 36 24.78 46.27 -23.83
C ALA A 36 24.04 46.72 -22.58
N PHE A 37 22.81 46.24 -22.37
CA PHE A 37 22.22 46.16 -21.04
C PHE A 37 22.59 44.78 -20.46
N VAL A 38 23.70 44.73 -19.74
CA VAL A 38 23.95 43.64 -18.79
C VAL A 38 23.09 43.93 -17.57
N LEU A 39 22.11 43.06 -17.33
CA LEU A 39 21.39 42.98 -16.07
C LEU A 39 22.35 42.42 -15.01
N LEU A 40 22.66 43.21 -13.98
CA LEU A 40 23.24 42.69 -12.74
C LEU A 40 22.64 43.42 -11.55
N ALA A 41 21.37 43.13 -11.25
CA ALA A 41 20.84 43.36 -9.92
C ALA A 41 21.31 42.20 -9.01
N ALA A 42 22.57 42.25 -8.59
CA ALA A 42 23.00 41.51 -7.41
C ALA A 42 22.48 42.31 -6.20
N ALA A 43 21.30 41.94 -5.71
CA ALA A 43 20.87 42.36 -4.38
C ALA A 43 21.84 41.72 -3.38
N VAL A 44 22.84 42.48 -2.94
CA VAL A 44 23.61 42.16 -1.74
C VAL A 44 22.62 42.18 -0.58
N MET A 45 22.10 41.00 -0.21
CA MET A 45 21.40 40.81 1.06
C MET A 45 22.44 41.02 2.16
N ALA A 46 22.57 42.26 2.65
CA ALA A 46 23.37 42.55 3.82
C ALA A 46 22.84 41.69 4.98
N THR A 47 23.69 40.78 5.46
CA THR A 47 23.39 39.97 6.64
C THR A 47 23.45 40.89 7.84
N VAL A 48 22.30 41.29 8.39
CA VAL A 48 22.26 42.21 9.53
C VAL A 48 22.42 41.38 10.81
N VAL A 49 23.47 41.69 11.59
CA VAL A 49 23.63 41.17 12.95
C VAL A 49 22.38 41.55 13.74
N GLY A 50 21.73 40.58 14.39
CA GLY A 50 20.51 40.87 15.14
C GLY A 50 20.70 41.98 16.19
N PRO A 51 19.73 42.87 16.40
CA PRO A 51 19.83 43.90 17.43
C PRO A 51 20.00 43.26 18.82
N ALA A 52 20.76 43.92 19.70
CA ALA A 52 21.03 43.44 21.06
C ALA A 52 19.78 43.35 21.96
N ALA A 53 18.65 43.93 21.52
CA ALA A 53 17.37 43.90 22.23
C ALA A 53 16.23 43.49 21.28
N ALA A 54 15.20 42.85 21.85
CA ALA A 54 13.94 42.53 21.19
C ALA A 54 13.37 43.75 20.44
N GLN A 55 13.13 43.60 19.13
CA GLN A 55 12.50 44.59 18.26
C GLN A 55 11.66 43.86 17.21
N ASP A 56 10.62 44.54 16.71
CA ASP A 56 9.86 44.05 15.56
C ASP A 56 10.75 44.00 14.31
N LEU A 57 10.82 42.83 13.68
CA LEU A 57 11.55 42.64 12.44
C LEU A 57 10.60 42.91 11.27
N THR A 58 10.70 44.11 10.70
CA THR A 58 9.81 44.58 9.62
C THR A 58 10.27 44.19 8.22
N SER A 59 11.58 43.92 8.03
CA SER A 59 12.17 43.47 6.77
C SER A 59 13.55 42.84 6.98
N GLY A 60 14.07 42.15 5.96
CA GLY A 60 15.44 41.63 5.95
C GLY A 60 15.64 40.36 6.78
N THR A 61 16.91 39.96 6.98
CA THR A 61 17.28 38.79 7.77
C THR A 61 18.07 39.21 9.01
N ALA A 62 17.55 38.89 10.20
CA ALA A 62 18.28 39.01 11.46
C ALA A 62 18.86 37.65 11.86
N VAL A 63 20.11 37.63 12.30
CA VAL A 63 20.84 36.39 12.64
C VAL A 63 21.32 36.43 14.08
N TYR A 64 21.05 35.37 14.84
CA TYR A 64 21.51 35.16 16.21
C TYR A 64 22.30 33.85 16.33
N GLY A 65 23.20 33.76 17.32
CA GLY A 65 24.00 32.58 17.62
C GLY A 65 25.47 32.72 17.23
N THR A 66 26.13 31.61 16.90
CA THR A 66 27.57 31.53 16.64
C THR A 66 28.07 32.58 15.65
N GLY A 67 29.12 33.31 16.06
CA GLY A 67 29.73 34.37 15.25
C GLY A 67 28.94 35.69 15.21
N GLN A 68 27.86 35.83 15.99
CA GLN A 68 27.08 37.07 16.12
C GLN A 68 27.27 37.72 17.49
N ALA A 69 27.11 39.04 17.55
CA ALA A 69 27.21 39.79 18.81
C ALA A 69 26.03 39.55 19.77
N ALA A 70 24.89 39.09 19.24
CA ALA A 70 23.70 38.75 20.00
C ALA A 70 23.36 37.26 19.84
N THR A 71 23.12 36.58 20.95
CA THR A 71 22.76 35.15 21.00
C THR A 71 21.32 34.92 21.40
N ASP A 72 20.69 35.86 22.09
CA ASP A 72 19.37 35.68 22.67
C ASP A 72 18.35 36.60 22.00
N TRP A 73 17.27 36.03 21.47
CA TRP A 73 16.13 36.79 20.99
C TRP A 73 14.99 36.70 22.01
N THR A 74 14.71 37.84 22.64
CA THR A 74 13.84 37.93 23.84
C THR A 74 12.41 38.39 23.53
N GLY A 75 12.05 38.62 22.26
CA GLY A 75 10.72 39.08 21.86
C GLY A 75 10.66 39.90 20.58
N GLY A 76 9.45 40.11 20.07
CA GLY A 76 9.14 40.94 18.90
C GLY A 76 8.28 40.21 17.86
N THR A 77 7.81 40.96 16.86
CA THR A 77 7.02 40.44 15.75
C THR A 77 7.90 40.24 14.51
N ILE A 78 7.84 39.07 13.88
CA ILE A 78 8.47 38.86 12.56
C ILE A 78 7.42 39.16 11.49
N SER A 79 7.57 40.29 10.78
CA SER A 79 6.66 40.74 9.72
C SER A 79 6.83 39.97 8.42
N SER A 80 5.85 40.09 7.52
CA SER A 80 5.92 39.52 6.17
C SER A 80 7.23 39.88 5.45
N GLY A 81 7.88 38.87 4.85
CA GLY A 81 9.14 39.03 4.12
C GLY A 81 10.39 39.14 4.99
N ALA A 82 10.26 39.23 6.31
CA ALA A 82 11.38 39.20 7.24
C ALA A 82 11.74 37.76 7.68
N THR A 83 13.01 37.53 8.01
CA THR A 83 13.54 36.24 8.49
C THR A 83 14.34 36.40 9.77
N LEU A 84 13.97 35.69 10.83
CA LEU A 84 14.80 35.48 12.02
C LEU A 84 15.52 34.13 11.88
N ARG A 85 16.85 34.13 11.77
CA ARG A 85 17.66 32.92 11.66
C ARG A 85 18.42 32.67 12.96
N LEU A 86 18.20 31.50 13.55
CA LEU A 86 18.83 31.05 14.79
C LEU A 86 19.89 29.98 14.46
N ASN A 87 21.16 30.35 14.57
CA ASN A 87 22.29 29.43 14.45
C ASN A 87 22.66 28.83 15.82
N ASP A 88 23.69 27.98 15.86
CA ASP A 88 24.17 27.35 17.09
C ASP A 88 24.39 28.33 18.24
N GLY A 89 24.02 27.92 19.45
CA GLY A 89 24.13 28.76 20.65
C GLY A 89 23.11 29.89 20.75
N ALA A 90 22.20 30.06 19.78
CA ALA A 90 21.11 31.01 19.90
C ALA A 90 20.01 30.49 20.83
N THR A 91 19.44 31.37 21.67
CA THR A 91 18.29 31.05 22.53
C THR A 91 17.07 31.92 22.20
N VAL A 92 15.87 31.43 22.55
CA VAL A 92 14.59 32.11 22.31
C VAL A 92 13.71 32.00 23.56
N SER A 93 13.12 33.12 23.99
CA SER A 93 12.25 33.16 25.20
C SER A 93 10.80 33.62 24.93
N GLY A 94 10.48 34.20 23.76
CA GLY A 94 9.08 34.48 23.39
C GLY A 94 8.90 34.96 21.96
N VAL A 95 8.30 34.15 21.07
CA VAL A 95 8.15 34.45 19.63
C VAL A 95 6.72 34.74 19.23
N ALA A 96 6.49 35.90 18.62
CA ALA A 96 5.31 36.18 17.81
C ALA A 96 5.71 36.30 16.33
N ILE A 97 5.05 35.56 15.44
CA ILE A 97 5.31 35.60 13.99
C ILE A 97 4.04 36.11 13.29
N THR A 98 4.15 37.20 12.55
CA THR A 98 3.03 37.76 11.77
C THR A 98 3.40 37.73 10.30
N ASN A 99 3.25 36.54 9.70
CA ASN A 99 3.59 36.24 8.29
C ASN A 99 5.09 36.23 7.93
N GLY A 100 6.00 36.41 8.89
CA GLY A 100 7.45 36.28 8.69
C GLY A 100 7.99 34.85 8.76
N THR A 101 9.31 34.68 8.64
CA THR A 101 9.98 33.37 8.71
C THR A 101 10.84 33.23 9.97
N LEU A 102 10.66 32.15 10.73
CA LEU A 102 11.59 31.69 11.75
C LEU A 102 12.38 30.49 11.21
N GLN A 103 13.69 30.65 11.06
CA GLN A 103 14.59 29.62 10.53
C GLN A 103 15.50 29.08 11.63
N PHE A 104 15.42 27.78 11.88
CA PHE A 104 16.36 27.05 12.71
C PHE A 104 17.46 26.45 11.86
N ASN A 105 18.68 26.82 12.24
CA ASN A 105 19.91 26.37 11.63
C ASN A 105 20.91 25.97 12.72
N GLN A 106 20.41 25.22 13.71
CA GLN A 106 21.23 24.66 14.79
C GLN A 106 21.57 23.20 14.50
N THR A 107 22.76 22.78 14.89
CA THR A 107 23.21 21.39 15.00
C THR A 107 22.83 20.78 16.35
N GLY A 108 22.65 21.61 17.39
CA GLY A 108 22.21 21.22 18.72
C GLY A 108 20.69 21.15 18.91
N ALA A 109 20.26 21.04 20.17
CA ALA A 109 18.85 21.07 20.55
C ALA A 109 18.43 22.47 21.03
N LEU A 110 17.29 22.95 20.53
CA LEU A 110 16.63 24.16 21.00
C LEU A 110 15.23 23.81 21.48
N THR A 111 14.86 24.31 22.66
CA THR A 111 13.51 24.13 23.21
C THR A 111 12.77 25.46 23.21
N ILE A 112 11.60 25.49 22.58
CA ILE A 112 10.65 26.59 22.69
C ILE A 112 9.50 26.13 23.59
N ASN A 113 9.37 26.81 24.74
CA ASN A 113 8.43 26.48 25.81
C ASN A 113 7.11 27.29 25.75
N GLN A 114 6.82 27.92 24.60
CA GLN A 114 5.71 28.85 24.40
C GLN A 114 4.92 28.47 23.14
N SER A 115 3.63 28.85 23.07
CA SER A 115 2.83 28.64 21.86
C SER A 115 3.33 29.53 20.72
N ILE A 116 3.45 28.99 19.51
CA ILE A 116 3.73 29.76 18.30
C ILE A 116 2.38 30.04 17.60
N ASP A 117 1.57 30.91 18.19
CA ASP A 117 0.26 31.29 17.65
C ASP A 117 0.44 32.31 16.53
N SER A 118 0.68 31.82 15.30
CA SER A 118 1.30 32.65 14.27
C SER A 118 0.92 32.21 12.84
N THR A 119 0.96 33.14 11.87
CA THR A 119 0.55 32.91 10.47
C THR A 119 1.72 32.86 9.46
N GLY A 120 2.96 32.59 9.92
CA GLY A 120 4.19 32.71 9.11
C GLY A 120 4.77 31.42 8.51
N ARG A 121 6.11 31.31 8.52
CA ARG A 121 6.87 30.13 8.09
C ARG A 121 7.86 29.68 9.17
N LEU A 122 7.90 28.39 9.47
CA LEU A 122 8.84 27.74 10.37
C LEU A 122 9.74 26.85 9.52
N SER A 123 11.05 27.04 9.54
CA SER A 123 11.95 26.28 8.67
C SER A 123 13.09 25.64 9.45
N LEU A 124 13.20 24.32 9.38
CA LEU A 124 14.31 23.54 9.92
C LEU A 124 15.17 23.08 8.74
N THR A 125 16.42 23.56 8.72
CA THR A 125 17.36 23.39 7.58
C THR A 125 18.65 22.67 7.92
N ASN A 126 18.86 22.32 9.19
CA ASN A 126 20.07 21.65 9.67
C ASN A 126 19.74 20.42 10.51
N SER A 127 20.74 19.65 10.93
CA SER A 127 20.60 18.35 11.58
C SER A 127 20.13 18.38 13.05
N GLY A 128 19.98 19.57 13.65
CA GLY A 128 19.61 19.71 15.06
C GLY A 128 18.16 19.38 15.38
N THR A 129 17.83 19.51 16.66
CA THR A 129 16.49 19.20 17.19
C THR A 129 15.79 20.47 17.64
N LEU A 130 14.60 20.73 17.10
CA LEU A 130 13.67 21.70 17.67
C LEU A 130 12.63 20.99 18.51
N ASN A 131 12.67 21.23 19.82
CA ASN A 131 11.64 20.79 20.76
C ASN A 131 10.60 21.89 20.92
N LEU A 132 9.37 21.63 20.50
CA LEU A 132 8.21 22.46 20.84
C LEU A 132 7.49 21.84 22.01
N THR A 133 7.46 22.53 23.14
CA THR A 133 6.82 22.10 24.39
C THR A 133 5.84 23.18 24.85
N GLN A 134 4.66 22.82 25.33
CA GLN A 134 3.69 23.78 25.87
C GLN A 134 3.73 23.78 27.41
N THR A 135 3.76 24.96 28.03
CA THR A 135 3.91 25.12 29.49
C THR A 135 2.61 25.48 30.24
N THR A 136 1.54 25.88 29.56
CA THR A 136 0.42 26.57 30.22
C THR A 136 -0.87 25.76 30.41
N SER A 137 -1.03 24.58 29.79
CA SER A 137 -2.03 23.59 30.20
C SER A 137 -1.68 22.20 29.66
N LEU A 138 -1.76 21.16 30.48
CA LEU A 138 -1.34 19.78 30.14
C LEU A 138 -2.12 19.12 28.96
N ASN A 139 -3.08 19.82 28.33
CA ASN A 139 -4.03 19.25 27.38
C ASN A 139 -4.37 20.16 26.18
N ALA A 140 -3.63 21.25 25.88
CA ALA A 140 -3.87 22.01 24.65
C ALA A 140 -2.95 21.53 23.50
N PRO A 141 -3.45 21.43 22.26
CA PRO A 141 -2.62 21.03 21.12
C PRO A 141 -1.64 22.14 20.73
N ILE A 142 -0.50 21.76 20.15
CA ILE A 142 0.32 22.70 19.38
C ILE A 142 -0.35 22.85 18.01
N GLN A 143 -0.88 24.05 17.73
CA GLN A 143 -1.53 24.35 16.46
C GLN A 143 -0.54 24.98 15.48
N LEU A 144 -0.38 24.37 14.31
CA LEU A 144 0.27 24.96 13.16
C LEU A 144 -0.80 25.65 12.30
N LEU A 145 -0.90 26.98 12.45
CA LEU A 145 -1.64 27.87 11.53
C LEU A 145 -0.72 28.39 10.40
N MET A 146 0.55 27.99 10.44
CA MET A 146 1.65 28.47 9.61
C MET A 146 2.19 27.37 8.69
N THR A 147 3.04 27.74 7.73
CA THR A 147 3.80 26.76 6.94
C THR A 147 5.01 26.28 7.74
N THR A 148 5.20 24.97 7.88
CA THR A 148 6.30 24.36 8.63
C THR A 148 7.08 23.43 7.72
N ASP A 149 8.33 23.74 7.44
CA ASP A 149 9.20 22.95 6.56
C ASP A 149 10.32 22.30 7.35
N VAL A 150 10.36 20.98 7.31
CA VAL A 150 11.32 20.13 7.99
C VAL A 150 12.16 19.43 6.92
N SER A 151 13.16 20.17 6.43
CA SER A 151 14.06 19.69 5.36
C SER A 151 15.25 18.87 5.89
N ALA A 152 15.60 19.06 7.16
CA ALA A 152 16.60 18.29 7.89
C ALA A 152 16.28 18.29 9.40
N GLY A 153 17.04 17.52 10.17
CA GLY A 153 16.96 17.50 11.64
C GLY A 153 15.72 16.83 12.19
N LEU A 154 15.35 17.19 13.42
CA LEU A 154 14.19 16.66 14.13
C LEU A 154 13.31 17.81 14.64
N LEU A 155 12.05 17.84 14.23
CA LEU A 155 10.98 18.58 14.88
C LEU A 155 10.27 17.66 15.87
N GLN A 156 10.50 17.87 17.16
CA GLN A 156 9.86 17.10 18.22
C GLN A 156 8.78 17.94 18.90
N ILE A 157 7.55 17.45 18.87
CA ILE A 157 6.37 18.13 19.42
C ILE A 157 5.96 17.37 20.69
N ASN A 158 6.32 17.94 21.83
CA ASN A 158 6.06 17.39 23.16
C ASN A 158 4.80 18.05 23.76
N SER A 159 3.65 17.84 23.13
CA SER A 159 2.35 18.37 23.59
C SER A 159 1.44 17.25 24.07
N GLY A 160 1.50 16.90 25.36
CA GLY A 160 0.55 16.02 26.06
C GLY A 160 -0.13 14.94 25.20
N THR A 161 -1.44 14.80 25.34
CA THR A 161 -2.26 13.81 24.60
C THR A 161 -2.84 14.33 23.28
N VAL A 162 -2.91 15.66 23.08
CA VAL A 162 -3.61 16.28 21.94
C VAL A 162 -2.71 16.49 20.71
N GLY A 163 -1.39 16.39 20.91
CA GLY A 163 -0.42 16.33 19.81
C GLY A 163 -0.39 17.56 18.90
N LEU A 164 0.03 17.33 17.66
CA LEU A 164 0.15 18.34 16.60
C LEU A 164 -1.20 18.54 15.90
N VAL A 165 -1.66 19.78 15.78
CA VAL A 165 -2.82 20.15 14.97
C VAL A 165 -2.40 21.00 13.77
N VAL A 166 -2.80 20.63 12.55
CA VAL A 166 -2.64 21.45 11.34
C VAL A 166 -4.01 21.94 10.90
N SER A 167 -4.24 23.25 10.90
CA SER A 167 -5.56 23.86 10.68
C SER A 167 -5.48 25.14 9.84
N GLY A 168 -6.63 25.57 9.32
CA GLY A 168 -6.72 26.76 8.46
C GLY A 168 -5.87 26.59 7.21
N ASN A 169 -5.00 27.56 6.93
CA ASN A 169 -4.02 27.51 5.84
C ASN A 169 -2.67 26.90 6.28
N GLY A 170 -2.59 26.34 7.50
CA GLY A 170 -1.38 25.73 8.01
C GLY A 170 -0.93 24.55 7.15
N THR A 171 0.38 24.44 6.96
CA THR A 171 0.99 23.32 6.22
C THR A 171 2.16 22.73 6.98
N LEU A 172 2.33 21.41 6.87
CA LEU A 172 3.53 20.69 7.32
C LEU A 172 4.19 20.04 6.11
N ASN A 173 5.44 20.37 5.82
CA ASN A 173 6.23 19.80 4.74
C ASN A 173 7.44 19.07 5.33
N VAL A 174 7.46 17.75 5.24
CA VAL A 174 8.61 16.92 5.62
C VAL A 174 9.34 16.50 4.36
N ALA A 175 10.55 17.05 4.20
CA ALA A 175 11.35 16.93 2.98
C ALA A 175 12.81 16.63 3.32
N GLY A 176 13.03 15.59 4.12
CA GLY A 176 14.36 15.06 4.46
C GLY A 176 14.61 14.95 5.97
N GLY A 177 13.98 15.80 6.78
CA GLY A 177 14.05 15.72 8.23
C GLY A 177 13.04 14.78 8.87
N ASN A 178 12.93 14.86 10.19
CA ASN A 178 12.05 14.00 10.99
C ASN A 178 11.07 14.85 11.79
N VAL A 179 9.82 14.40 11.89
CA VAL A 179 8.80 14.99 12.75
C VAL A 179 8.31 13.91 13.70
N SER A 180 8.27 14.18 15.00
CA SER A 180 7.73 13.27 16.00
C SER A 180 6.72 13.97 16.91
N ASN A 181 5.56 13.35 17.12
CA ASN A 181 4.49 13.92 17.94
C ASN A 181 3.60 12.82 18.55
N ALA A 182 2.91 13.12 19.65
CA ALA A 182 2.04 12.16 20.32
C ALA A 182 0.81 11.78 19.49
N GLN A 183 0.15 12.75 18.84
CA GLN A 183 -0.99 12.53 17.94
C GLN A 183 -0.91 13.51 16.79
N GLY A 184 -1.25 13.12 15.57
CA GLY A 184 -1.30 14.01 14.40
C GLY A 184 -2.74 14.33 14.04
N ASN A 185 -3.11 15.60 13.98
CA ASN A 185 -4.47 16.05 13.75
C ASN A 185 -4.50 17.09 12.62
N ILE A 186 -4.82 16.68 11.40
CA ILE A 186 -5.01 17.58 10.27
C ILE A 186 -6.50 17.94 10.21
N ASN A 187 -6.88 19.14 10.66
CA ASN A 187 -8.26 19.59 10.67
C ASN A 187 -8.69 20.09 9.28
N SER A 188 -8.25 21.29 8.91
CA SER A 188 -8.51 21.92 7.61
C SER A 188 -7.25 22.28 6.81
N GLY A 189 -6.07 21.88 7.31
CA GLY A 189 -4.78 22.16 6.66
C GLY A 189 -4.22 20.97 5.87
N PHE A 190 -2.94 21.05 5.55
CA PHE A 190 -2.24 20.10 4.68
C PHE A 190 -0.95 19.60 5.31
N ALA A 191 -0.69 18.29 5.26
CA ALA A 191 0.62 17.74 5.59
C ALA A 191 1.16 16.94 4.40
N THR A 192 2.41 17.17 4.02
CA THR A 192 3.11 16.45 2.96
C THR A 192 4.38 15.83 3.50
N VAL A 193 4.58 14.55 3.21
CA VAL A 193 5.86 13.86 3.38
C VAL A 193 6.36 13.46 2.00
N SER A 194 7.42 14.13 1.54
CA SER A 194 8.08 13.84 0.26
C SER A 194 9.39 13.07 0.43
N SER A 195 10.04 13.23 1.59
CA SER A 195 11.18 12.45 2.05
C SER A 195 11.33 12.64 3.58
N GLY A 196 12.18 11.84 4.23
CA GLY A 196 12.30 11.87 5.69
C GLY A 196 11.18 11.07 6.40
N THR A 197 10.90 11.42 7.67
CA THR A 197 9.99 10.63 8.52
C THR A 197 8.98 11.50 9.25
N TRP A 198 7.71 11.10 9.28
CA TRP A 198 6.71 11.63 10.22
C TRP A 198 6.16 10.51 11.11
N ALA A 199 6.57 10.51 12.39
CA ALA A 199 6.20 9.49 13.36
C ALA A 199 5.20 10.03 14.41
N ASN A 200 4.01 9.45 14.44
CA ASN A 200 3.00 9.73 15.43
C ASN A 200 2.96 8.59 16.46
N GLY A 201 3.15 8.88 17.74
CA GLY A 201 3.02 7.85 18.79
C GLY A 201 1.61 7.28 18.90
N GLY A 202 0.61 8.10 18.56
CA GLY A 202 -0.81 7.83 18.62
C GLY A 202 -1.47 7.94 17.25
N ALA A 203 -2.73 8.39 17.22
CA ALA A 203 -3.49 8.40 15.97
C ALA A 203 -3.05 9.51 14.99
N LEU A 204 -3.24 9.26 13.69
CA LEU A 204 -3.25 10.28 12.65
C LEU A 204 -4.70 10.51 12.21
N ILE A 205 -5.24 11.69 12.49
CA ILE A 205 -6.60 12.09 12.13
C ILE A 205 -6.52 13.13 11.02
N VAL A 206 -7.25 12.92 9.93
CA VAL A 206 -7.29 13.83 8.78
C VAL A 206 -8.73 14.19 8.47
N GLY A 207 -9.01 15.49 8.39
CA GLY A 207 -10.36 16.01 8.20
C GLY A 207 -11.26 15.80 9.42
N ASN A 208 -10.82 16.24 10.61
CA ASN A 208 -11.61 16.07 11.84
C ASN A 208 -12.91 16.89 11.84
N ALA A 209 -12.82 18.20 11.56
CA ALA A 209 -13.96 19.14 11.52
C ALA A 209 -13.94 20.05 10.26
N GLY A 210 -13.18 19.66 9.24
CA GLY A 210 -12.99 20.41 8.00
C GLY A 210 -12.35 19.55 6.93
N ARG A 211 -11.85 20.18 5.86
CA ARG A 211 -11.14 19.50 4.78
C ARG A 211 -9.65 19.39 5.07
N GLY A 212 -9.19 18.24 5.53
CA GLY A 212 -7.77 17.97 5.76
C GLY A 212 -7.18 17.08 4.67
N GLU A 213 -5.88 17.24 4.43
CA GLU A 213 -5.13 16.40 3.48
C GLU A 213 -3.79 15.95 4.06
N PHE A 214 -3.50 14.65 3.93
CA PHE A 214 -2.21 14.05 4.18
C PHE A 214 -1.64 13.44 2.89
N SER A 215 -0.63 14.07 2.31
CA SER A 215 0.02 13.60 1.09
C SER A 215 1.33 12.88 1.40
N LEU A 216 1.49 11.67 0.85
CA LEU A 216 2.73 10.89 0.94
C LEU A 216 3.26 10.61 -0.47
N SER A 217 4.36 11.26 -0.83
CA SER A 217 5.02 11.09 -2.14
C SER A 217 6.37 10.39 -2.04
N GLY A 218 6.91 10.24 -0.83
CA GLY A 218 8.16 9.53 -0.52
C GLY A 218 8.36 9.43 0.99
N GLY A 219 9.54 8.99 1.44
CA GLY A 219 9.83 8.88 2.88
C GLY A 219 8.93 7.89 3.63
N SER A 220 8.73 8.14 4.93
CA SER A 220 7.97 7.26 5.82
C SER A 220 7.02 8.04 6.73
N ALA A 221 5.81 7.52 6.93
CA ALA A 221 4.86 7.97 7.94
C ALA A 221 4.43 6.80 8.82
N SER A 222 4.34 7.02 10.13
CA SER A 222 3.84 6.00 11.07
C SER A 222 2.90 6.59 12.11
N ASN A 223 1.99 5.74 12.59
CA ASN A 223 0.98 6.09 13.60
C ASN A 223 0.41 4.81 14.24
N THR A 224 -0.25 4.96 15.39
CA THR A 224 -0.98 3.85 15.99
C THR A 224 -2.22 3.51 15.16
N GLY A 225 -3.19 4.42 15.04
CA GLY A 225 -4.37 4.25 14.18
C GLY A 225 -4.57 5.47 13.29
N ALA A 226 -5.30 5.33 12.19
CA ALA A 226 -5.56 6.44 11.28
C ALA A 226 -7.05 6.60 11.00
N THR A 227 -7.52 7.83 10.86
CA THR A 227 -8.91 8.13 10.50
C THR A 227 -8.97 9.28 9.51
N LEU A 228 -9.62 9.05 8.37
CA LEU A 228 -9.92 10.07 7.36
C LEU A 228 -11.42 10.38 7.42
N GLY A 229 -11.81 11.64 7.66
CA GLY A 229 -13.22 12.03 7.76
C GLY A 229 -13.90 11.54 9.04
N THR A 230 -13.53 12.16 10.16
CA THR A 230 -13.90 11.70 11.51
C THR A 230 -15.36 11.95 11.87
N VAL A 231 -15.84 13.18 11.66
CA VAL A 231 -17.21 13.62 11.97
C VAL A 231 -17.99 13.91 10.68
N ALA A 232 -19.32 14.04 10.77
CA ALA A 232 -20.20 14.18 9.59
C ALA A 232 -19.82 15.29 8.60
N THR A 233 -19.30 16.42 9.10
CA THR A 233 -18.84 17.55 8.27
C THR A 233 -17.37 17.47 7.87
N GLY A 234 -16.63 16.52 8.44
CA GLY A 234 -15.20 16.33 8.18
C GLY A 234 -14.95 15.65 6.84
N SER A 235 -13.90 16.09 6.14
CA SER A 235 -13.44 15.52 4.88
C SER A 235 -11.94 15.27 4.94
N GLY A 236 -11.53 14.01 5.05
CA GLY A 236 -10.12 13.62 5.11
C GLY A 236 -9.67 13.01 3.79
N THR A 237 -8.57 13.49 3.24
CA THR A 237 -8.00 12.97 1.99
C THR A 237 -6.55 12.54 2.19
N ALA A 238 -6.17 11.41 1.60
CA ALA A 238 -4.81 10.87 1.68
C ALA A 238 -4.33 10.34 0.33
N PRO A 239 -3.73 11.18 -0.53
CA PRO A 239 -3.00 10.73 -1.69
C PRO A 239 -1.64 10.13 -1.29
N VAL A 240 -1.37 8.91 -1.77
CA VAL A 240 -0.13 8.18 -1.58
C VAL A 240 0.42 7.79 -2.95
N SER A 241 1.48 8.47 -3.39
CA SER A 241 2.16 8.20 -4.66
C SER A 241 3.54 7.56 -4.49
N GLY A 242 4.05 7.49 -3.25
CA GLY A 242 5.32 6.86 -2.93
C GLY A 242 5.48 6.66 -1.41
N GLY A 243 6.66 6.21 -0.98
CA GLY A 243 6.98 6.05 0.44
C GLY A 243 6.22 4.91 1.15
N THR A 244 6.33 4.88 2.48
CA THR A 244 5.66 3.91 3.35
C THR A 244 4.78 4.61 4.38
N TRP A 245 3.52 4.22 4.48
CA TRP A 245 2.62 4.60 5.57
C TRP A 245 2.27 3.38 6.41
N ALA A 246 2.73 3.33 7.66
CA ALA A 246 2.50 2.20 8.56
C ALA A 246 1.64 2.60 9.76
N SER A 247 0.41 2.08 9.79
CA SER A 247 -0.44 2.08 10.99
C SER A 247 -0.27 0.76 11.75
N SER A 248 -0.02 0.83 13.07
CA SER A 248 0.10 -0.38 13.90
C SER A 248 -1.25 -0.93 14.39
N ALA A 249 -2.34 -0.21 14.15
CA ALA A 249 -3.73 -0.57 14.44
C ALA A 249 -4.62 -0.26 13.23
N ASN A 250 -5.85 0.21 13.44
CA ASN A 250 -6.86 0.35 12.39
C ASN A 250 -6.64 1.59 11.50
N LEU A 251 -6.96 1.47 10.21
CA LEU A 251 -7.14 2.59 9.29
C LEU A 251 -8.62 2.69 8.91
N VAL A 252 -9.26 3.79 9.30
CA VAL A 252 -10.66 4.07 8.99
C VAL A 252 -10.74 5.19 7.96
N VAL A 253 -11.45 4.93 6.87
CA VAL A 253 -11.70 5.92 5.82
C VAL A 253 -13.21 6.17 5.77
N GLY A 254 -13.60 7.40 6.06
CA GLY A 254 -14.99 7.80 6.20
C GLY A 254 -15.61 7.19 7.45
N ARG A 255 -15.27 7.71 8.63
CA ARG A 255 -15.87 7.24 9.89
C ARG A 255 -17.34 7.65 9.96
N ALA A 256 -17.59 8.92 10.18
CA ALA A 256 -18.92 9.54 10.06
C ALA A 256 -18.95 10.61 8.94
N GLY A 257 -17.78 11.09 8.50
CA GLY A 257 -17.63 12.05 7.41
C GLY A 257 -17.18 11.40 6.10
N ARG A 258 -16.59 12.22 5.23
CA ARG A 258 -16.01 11.78 3.96
C ARG A 258 -14.53 11.44 4.14
N GLY A 259 -14.14 10.23 3.79
CA GLY A 259 -12.75 9.82 3.73
C GLY A 259 -12.38 9.36 2.32
N THR A 260 -11.19 9.76 1.87
CA THR A 260 -10.62 9.31 0.60
C THR A 260 -9.18 8.88 0.78
N LEU A 261 -8.88 7.63 0.47
CA LEU A 261 -7.53 7.09 0.35
C LEU A 261 -7.23 6.82 -1.13
N ASN A 262 -6.14 7.37 -1.65
CA ASN A 262 -5.72 7.10 -3.03
C ASN A 262 -4.29 6.57 -3.04
N VAL A 263 -4.11 5.29 -3.33
CA VAL A 263 -2.81 4.61 -3.39
C VAL A 263 -2.40 4.46 -4.86
N ALA A 264 -1.79 5.53 -5.37
CA ALA A 264 -1.21 5.62 -6.71
C ALA A 264 0.28 5.29 -6.76
N GLY A 265 0.81 4.73 -5.67
CA GLY A 265 2.17 4.23 -5.50
C GLY A 265 2.41 3.91 -4.02
N GLY A 266 3.66 3.63 -3.65
CA GLY A 266 4.06 3.39 -2.25
C GLY A 266 3.39 2.17 -1.58
N HIS A 267 3.52 2.12 -0.25
CA HIS A 267 3.00 1.04 0.58
C HIS A 267 2.24 1.58 1.80
N VAL A 268 0.92 1.36 1.85
CA VAL A 268 0.08 1.65 3.02
C VAL A 268 -0.21 0.35 3.75
N SER A 269 0.02 0.31 5.07
CA SER A 269 -0.28 -0.86 5.89
C SER A 269 -1.01 -0.52 7.17
N ASN A 270 -1.87 -1.42 7.62
CA ASN A 270 -2.63 -1.33 8.86
C ASN A 270 -3.00 -2.73 9.36
N VAL A 271 -3.51 -2.83 10.60
CA VAL A 271 -4.08 -4.09 11.10
C VAL A 271 -5.42 -4.33 10.42
N ASN A 272 -6.46 -3.57 10.78
CA ASN A 272 -7.77 -3.68 10.12
C ASN A 272 -8.12 -2.41 9.36
N GLY A 273 -8.76 -2.57 8.20
CA GLY A 273 -9.24 -1.48 7.35
C GLY A 273 -10.76 -1.36 7.44
N THR A 274 -11.28 -0.14 7.37
CA THR A 274 -12.72 0.07 7.22
C THR A 274 -13.01 1.25 6.32
N LEU A 275 -13.88 1.05 5.32
CA LEU A 275 -14.43 2.09 4.45
C LEU A 275 -15.90 2.32 4.80
N GLY A 276 -16.28 3.53 5.20
CA GLY A 276 -17.67 3.86 5.54
C GLY A 276 -18.13 3.20 6.85
N GLN A 277 -17.50 3.55 7.96
CA GLN A 277 -17.68 2.83 9.24
C GLN A 277 -19.08 3.03 9.85
N SER A 278 -19.50 4.28 10.02
CA SER A 278 -20.72 4.68 10.73
C SER A 278 -21.80 5.15 9.76
N ASN A 279 -23.06 5.20 10.21
CA ASN A 279 -24.17 5.75 9.44
C ASN A 279 -23.85 7.18 8.97
N GLY A 280 -24.13 7.48 7.69
CA GLY A 280 -23.77 8.74 7.04
C GLY A 280 -22.29 8.89 6.65
N GLY A 281 -21.39 8.02 7.14
CA GLY A 281 -20.00 7.99 6.75
C GLY A 281 -19.82 7.51 5.31
N SER A 282 -18.91 8.15 4.58
CA SER A 282 -18.58 7.81 3.19
C SER A 282 -17.08 7.59 3.06
N GLY A 283 -16.67 6.32 2.91
CA GLY A 283 -15.28 5.92 2.75
C GLY A 283 -14.99 5.48 1.33
N THR A 284 -13.98 6.07 0.71
CA THR A 284 -13.53 5.70 -0.64
C THR A 284 -12.04 5.35 -0.61
N ALA A 285 -11.68 4.22 -1.20
CA ALA A 285 -10.29 3.84 -1.41
C ALA A 285 -10.07 3.46 -2.87
N THR A 286 -9.07 4.06 -3.51
CA THR A 286 -8.61 3.68 -4.86
C THR A 286 -7.17 3.18 -4.78
N VAL A 287 -6.89 2.04 -5.38
CA VAL A 287 -5.53 1.51 -5.55
C VAL A 287 -5.26 1.33 -7.04
N SER A 288 -4.27 2.05 -7.57
CA SER A 288 -3.99 2.11 -9.02
C SER A 288 -2.58 1.65 -9.41
N SER A 289 -1.63 1.53 -8.47
CA SER A 289 -0.31 0.95 -8.75
C SER A 289 0.49 0.55 -7.49
N GLY A 290 0.21 1.13 -6.33
CA GLY A 290 0.86 0.79 -5.06
C GLY A 290 0.20 -0.37 -4.31
N THR A 291 0.53 -0.50 -3.02
CA THR A 291 0.00 -1.56 -2.16
C THR A 291 -0.76 -1.00 -0.97
N TRP A 292 -1.95 -1.54 -0.72
CA TRP A 292 -2.66 -1.40 0.56
C TRP A 292 -2.77 -2.76 1.27
N ALA A 293 -2.01 -2.93 2.34
CA ALA A 293 -1.92 -4.18 3.09
C ALA A 293 -2.68 -4.10 4.43
N ASN A 294 -3.75 -4.88 4.54
CA ASN A 294 -4.49 -5.10 5.77
C ASN A 294 -4.01 -6.43 6.37
N ARG A 295 -3.33 -6.39 7.52
CA ARG A 295 -2.82 -7.62 8.18
C ARG A 295 -3.96 -8.49 8.74
N GLY A 296 -5.04 -7.85 9.16
CA GLY A 296 -6.30 -8.45 9.60
C GLY A 296 -7.42 -8.15 8.60
N ASN A 297 -8.58 -7.78 9.12
CA ASN A 297 -9.82 -7.67 8.34
C ASN A 297 -9.90 -6.38 7.53
N LEU A 298 -10.64 -6.43 6.43
CA LEU A 298 -11.05 -5.24 5.67
C LEU A 298 -12.57 -5.22 5.54
N VAL A 299 -13.21 -4.15 6.01
CA VAL A 299 -14.64 -3.94 5.88
C VAL A 299 -14.91 -2.84 4.85
N VAL A 300 -15.68 -3.17 3.82
CA VAL A 300 -16.13 -2.23 2.79
C VAL A 300 -17.62 -2.00 2.97
N GLY A 301 -17.97 -0.80 3.43
CA GLY A 301 -19.33 -0.44 3.84
C GLY A 301 -19.64 -1.10 5.18
N GLY A 302 -19.35 -0.42 6.29
CA GLY A 302 -19.78 -0.85 7.61
C GLY A 302 -21.29 -0.61 7.77
N THR A 303 -21.64 0.46 8.45
CA THR A 303 -23.03 1.00 8.42
C THR A 303 -23.17 2.22 7.51
N GLY A 304 -22.06 2.75 6.99
CA GLY A 304 -22.02 3.82 5.99
C GLY A 304 -21.66 3.29 4.60
N THR A 305 -21.53 4.21 3.64
CA THR A 305 -21.13 3.88 2.26
C THR A 305 -19.63 3.63 2.21
N GLY A 306 -19.22 2.45 1.74
CA GLY A 306 -17.82 2.11 1.51
C GLY A 306 -17.59 1.72 0.07
N VAL A 307 -16.59 2.30 -0.58
CA VAL A 307 -16.21 1.97 -1.95
C VAL A 307 -14.72 1.64 -2.02
N LEU A 308 -14.41 0.42 -2.41
CA LEU A 308 -13.07 0.00 -2.75
C LEU A 308 -12.97 -0.16 -4.27
N THR A 309 -12.05 0.56 -4.90
CA THR A 309 -11.80 0.48 -6.33
C THR A 309 -10.34 0.13 -6.58
N MET A 310 -10.13 -0.89 -7.40
CA MET A 310 -8.81 -1.40 -7.75
C MET A 310 -8.68 -1.33 -9.26
N THR A 311 -7.88 -0.39 -9.76
CA THR A 311 -7.58 -0.23 -11.20
C THR A 311 -6.14 -0.63 -11.53
N GLY A 312 -5.39 -0.99 -10.50
CA GLY A 312 -4.02 -1.46 -10.55
C GLY A 312 -3.57 -1.86 -9.14
N GLY A 313 -2.27 -2.05 -8.95
CA GLY A 313 -1.69 -2.29 -7.63
C GLY A 313 -2.26 -3.52 -6.88
N LEU A 314 -2.00 -3.57 -5.58
CA LEU A 314 -2.35 -4.70 -4.71
C LEU A 314 -3.16 -4.23 -3.50
N VAL A 315 -4.29 -4.86 -3.26
CA VAL A 315 -4.94 -4.87 -1.94
C VAL A 315 -4.78 -6.27 -1.36
N SER A 316 -4.07 -6.38 -0.23
CA SER A 316 -3.91 -7.64 0.50
C SER A 316 -4.72 -7.60 1.78
N VAL A 317 -5.48 -8.66 2.05
CA VAL A 317 -6.28 -8.82 3.27
C VAL A 317 -5.89 -10.13 3.95
N GLY A 318 -5.15 -10.04 5.06
CA GLY A 318 -4.69 -11.20 5.82
C GLY A 318 -5.79 -11.86 6.66
N GLY A 319 -6.82 -11.09 7.03
CA GLY A 319 -8.07 -11.57 7.63
C GLY A 319 -9.23 -11.49 6.64
N ASP A 320 -10.44 -11.34 7.15
CA ASP A 320 -11.67 -11.42 6.35
C ASP A 320 -11.93 -10.12 5.59
N LEU A 321 -12.37 -10.26 4.34
CA LEU A 321 -12.92 -9.16 3.55
C LEU A 321 -14.44 -9.21 3.62
N THR A 322 -15.06 -8.22 4.27
CA THR A 322 -16.52 -8.13 4.41
C THR A 322 -17.06 -6.96 3.59
N ARG A 323 -18.12 -7.21 2.82
CA ARG A 323 -18.89 -6.17 2.13
C ARG A 323 -20.23 -6.00 2.85
N GLY A 324 -20.46 -4.87 3.51
CA GLY A 324 -21.77 -4.56 4.07
C GLY A 324 -22.76 -4.10 3.01
N SER A 325 -23.99 -3.80 3.43
CA SER A 325 -25.12 -3.50 2.54
C SER A 325 -24.91 -2.27 1.66
N LEU A 326 -24.11 -1.29 2.12
CA LEU A 326 -23.72 -0.09 1.37
C LEU A 326 -22.27 -0.16 0.88
N GLY A 327 -21.70 -1.37 0.84
CA GLY A 327 -20.35 -1.65 0.37
C GLY A 327 -20.32 -1.92 -1.13
N THR A 328 -19.37 -1.31 -1.84
CA THR A 328 -19.07 -1.61 -3.24
C THR A 328 -17.60 -1.96 -3.40
N ILE A 329 -17.31 -3.08 -4.06
CA ILE A 329 -15.94 -3.53 -4.35
C ILE A 329 -15.83 -3.68 -5.87
N ASN A 330 -14.96 -2.88 -6.48
CA ASN A 330 -14.69 -2.86 -7.91
C ASN A 330 -13.27 -3.39 -8.16
N LEU A 331 -13.16 -4.68 -8.48
CA LEU A 331 -11.90 -5.30 -8.92
C LEU A 331 -11.80 -5.18 -10.44
N ASN A 332 -11.16 -4.12 -10.93
CA ASN A 332 -11.02 -3.84 -12.35
C ASN A 332 -9.72 -4.43 -12.94
N ALA A 333 -9.62 -4.39 -14.27
CA ALA A 333 -8.42 -4.78 -15.00
C ALA A 333 -7.18 -4.06 -14.45
N GLY A 334 -6.08 -4.82 -14.29
CA GLY A 334 -4.84 -4.36 -13.67
C GLY A 334 -4.80 -4.48 -12.14
N GLY A 335 -5.95 -4.45 -11.45
CA GLY A 335 -6.01 -4.56 -9.99
C GLY A 335 -5.79 -5.99 -9.49
N THR A 336 -5.12 -6.14 -8.34
CA THR A 336 -4.93 -7.45 -7.67
C THR A 336 -5.52 -7.44 -6.27
N LEU A 337 -6.48 -8.32 -6.00
CA LEU A 337 -7.03 -8.57 -4.67
C LEU A 337 -6.49 -9.90 -4.14
N GLN A 338 -5.78 -9.86 -3.03
CA GLN A 338 -5.31 -11.06 -2.33
C GLN A 338 -6.07 -11.26 -1.03
N ILE A 339 -6.59 -12.48 -0.86
CA ILE A 339 -7.25 -12.95 0.36
C ILE A 339 -6.36 -13.98 1.04
N GLY A 340 -6.10 -13.75 2.32
CA GLY A 340 -5.03 -14.39 3.07
C GLY A 340 -3.67 -13.77 2.79
N ASN A 341 -2.64 -14.30 3.46
CA ASN A 341 -1.25 -13.96 3.20
C ASN A 341 -0.29 -15.10 3.62
N GLY A 342 -0.62 -16.31 3.21
CA GLY A 342 0.06 -17.54 3.65
C GLY A 342 -0.33 -17.98 5.06
N THR A 343 -1.41 -17.42 5.62
CA THR A 343 -1.94 -17.72 6.95
C THR A 343 -3.18 -18.63 6.86
N THR A 344 -3.73 -19.02 8.00
CA THR A 344 -5.01 -19.74 8.12
C THR A 344 -6.20 -18.79 8.26
N SER A 345 -6.05 -17.51 7.90
CA SER A 345 -7.08 -16.49 8.02
C SER A 345 -7.41 -15.90 6.65
N GLY A 346 -8.61 -15.32 6.56
CA GLY A 346 -9.12 -14.69 5.35
C GLY A 346 -10.24 -15.44 4.68
N VAL A 347 -11.45 -14.90 4.83
CA VAL A 347 -12.66 -15.28 4.12
C VAL A 347 -13.05 -14.13 3.18
N LEU A 348 -13.29 -14.47 1.91
CA LEU A 348 -13.80 -13.52 0.93
C LEU A 348 -15.32 -13.41 1.06
N LEU A 349 -15.83 -12.24 1.45
CA LEU A 349 -17.26 -11.88 1.45
C LEU A 349 -18.15 -12.88 2.20
N GLY A 350 -17.70 -13.33 3.38
CA GLY A 350 -18.41 -14.33 4.18
C GLY A 350 -18.48 -15.73 3.54
N GLY A 351 -17.71 -15.98 2.48
CA GLY A 351 -17.65 -17.24 1.76
C GLY A 351 -18.78 -17.43 0.76
N THR A 352 -19.83 -16.62 0.79
CA THR A 352 -21.02 -16.76 -0.08
C THR A 352 -21.33 -15.51 -0.90
N GLY A 353 -20.67 -14.38 -0.63
CA GLY A 353 -20.92 -13.15 -1.35
C GLY A 353 -20.27 -13.14 -2.74
N ASP A 354 -21.05 -12.81 -3.77
CA ASP A 354 -20.59 -12.75 -5.16
C ASP A 354 -19.62 -11.60 -5.41
N LEU A 355 -18.67 -11.85 -6.32
CA LEU A 355 -17.66 -10.88 -6.75
C LEU A 355 -17.52 -10.88 -8.28
N ALA A 356 -17.67 -9.69 -8.88
CA ALA A 356 -17.25 -9.45 -10.25
C ALA A 356 -15.72 -9.22 -10.27
N ASN A 357 -14.98 -10.21 -10.73
CA ASN A 357 -13.54 -10.17 -10.90
C ASN A 357 -13.20 -9.79 -12.34
N ASN A 358 -12.73 -8.56 -12.56
CA ASN A 358 -12.16 -8.12 -13.84
C ASN A 358 -10.64 -7.90 -13.75
N GLY A 359 -10.03 -8.17 -12.59
CA GLY A 359 -8.59 -8.05 -12.33
C GLY A 359 -7.94 -9.41 -12.06
N THR A 360 -7.14 -9.50 -11.01
CA THR A 360 -6.60 -10.76 -10.49
C THR A 360 -7.08 -10.98 -9.07
N LEU A 361 -7.72 -12.12 -8.81
CA LEU A 361 -8.11 -12.57 -7.47
C LEU A 361 -7.16 -13.68 -7.01
N VAL A 362 -6.47 -13.46 -5.90
CA VAL A 362 -5.51 -14.40 -5.33
C VAL A 362 -6.04 -14.98 -4.02
N PHE A 363 -6.06 -16.30 -3.90
CA PHE A 363 -6.30 -17.01 -2.65
C PHE A 363 -4.99 -17.56 -2.10
N ASN A 364 -4.52 -17.00 -0.98
CA ASN A 364 -3.26 -17.34 -0.35
C ASN A 364 -3.45 -17.78 1.11
N ARG A 365 -4.08 -18.95 1.30
CA ARG A 365 -4.28 -19.59 2.60
C ARG A 365 -3.48 -20.88 2.76
N SER A 366 -2.96 -21.11 3.96
CA SER A 366 -2.16 -22.31 4.27
C SER A 366 -3.00 -23.54 4.63
N ASP A 367 -4.26 -23.35 5.02
CA ASP A 367 -5.23 -24.39 5.38
C ASP A 367 -6.35 -24.54 4.33
N ALA A 368 -7.21 -25.53 4.54
CA ALA A 368 -8.38 -25.73 3.71
C ALA A 368 -9.37 -24.57 3.84
N SER A 369 -9.94 -24.12 2.73
CA SER A 369 -10.93 -23.05 2.68
C SER A 369 -11.94 -23.29 1.57
N THR A 370 -13.16 -22.77 1.75
CA THR A 370 -14.24 -22.87 0.77
C THR A 370 -14.74 -21.48 0.41
N TYR A 371 -14.93 -21.25 -0.89
CA TYR A 371 -15.67 -20.10 -1.40
C TYR A 371 -16.84 -20.60 -2.25
N SER A 372 -18.04 -20.33 -1.76
CA SER A 372 -19.35 -20.73 -2.28
C SER A 372 -20.06 -19.62 -3.07
N GLY A 373 -19.56 -18.37 -3.02
CA GLY A 373 -20.07 -17.28 -3.85
C GLY A 373 -19.76 -17.48 -5.34
N ILE A 374 -20.42 -16.71 -6.19
CA ILE A 374 -20.19 -16.72 -7.63
C ILE A 374 -19.10 -15.70 -7.99
N LEU A 375 -18.02 -16.19 -8.61
CA LEU A 375 -17.08 -15.35 -9.33
C LEU A 375 -17.54 -15.14 -10.77
N SER A 376 -17.63 -13.88 -11.20
CA SER A 376 -17.98 -13.48 -12.57
C SER A 376 -16.93 -12.51 -13.14
N GLY A 377 -17.05 -12.13 -14.42
CA GLY A 377 -16.17 -11.15 -15.07
C GLY A 377 -15.08 -11.75 -15.95
N ASN A 378 -14.07 -10.96 -16.31
CA ASN A 378 -13.01 -11.35 -17.25
C ASN A 378 -11.63 -11.55 -16.60
N GLY A 379 -11.56 -11.39 -15.28
CA GLY A 379 -10.33 -11.46 -14.50
C GLY A 379 -9.85 -12.89 -14.25
N ALA A 380 -8.58 -12.99 -13.87
CA ALA A 380 -7.93 -14.25 -13.54
C ALA A 380 -8.10 -14.62 -12.06
N VAL A 381 -8.01 -15.92 -11.77
CA VAL A 381 -7.97 -16.45 -10.39
C VAL A 381 -6.66 -17.18 -10.17
N VAL A 382 -5.98 -16.91 -9.06
CA VAL A 382 -4.74 -17.58 -8.68
C VAL A 382 -4.91 -18.26 -7.33
N LYS A 383 -4.71 -19.57 -7.31
CA LYS A 383 -4.61 -20.35 -6.08
C LYS A 383 -3.13 -20.45 -5.67
N GLN A 384 -2.73 -19.68 -4.66
CA GLN A 384 -1.33 -19.46 -4.29
C GLN A 384 -0.92 -20.06 -2.93
N GLY A 385 -1.85 -20.25 -1.99
CA GLY A 385 -1.51 -20.78 -0.67
C GLY A 385 -1.30 -22.31 -0.66
N SER A 386 -0.63 -22.87 0.36
CA SER A 386 -0.37 -24.31 0.45
C SER A 386 -1.61 -25.17 0.74
N GLY A 387 -2.68 -24.57 1.30
CA GLY A 387 -3.89 -25.29 1.68
C GLY A 387 -4.77 -25.70 0.50
N ALA A 388 -5.91 -26.33 0.77
CA ALA A 388 -6.92 -26.60 -0.27
C ALA A 388 -7.85 -25.40 -0.45
N LEU A 389 -8.18 -25.05 -1.69
CA LEU A 389 -9.27 -24.12 -1.99
C LEU A 389 -10.39 -24.89 -2.67
N THR A 390 -11.57 -24.88 -2.06
CA THR A 390 -12.80 -25.40 -2.66
C THR A 390 -13.61 -24.27 -3.28
N LEU A 391 -13.82 -24.33 -4.59
CA LEU A 391 -14.79 -23.47 -5.29
C LEU A 391 -16.08 -24.27 -5.49
N SER A 392 -17.12 -23.93 -4.74
CA SER A 392 -18.43 -24.59 -4.76
C SER A 392 -19.51 -23.79 -5.50
N GLY A 393 -19.27 -22.50 -5.78
CA GLY A 393 -20.17 -21.66 -6.56
C GLY A 393 -20.21 -22.03 -8.05
N ALA A 394 -21.26 -21.57 -8.74
CA ALA A 394 -21.39 -21.68 -10.19
C ALA A 394 -20.65 -20.53 -10.90
N ASN A 395 -19.33 -20.61 -10.98
CA ASN A 395 -18.50 -19.50 -11.42
C ASN A 395 -18.56 -19.32 -12.95
N THR A 396 -18.66 -18.07 -13.38
CA THR A 396 -18.84 -17.67 -14.78
C THR A 396 -17.71 -16.80 -15.33
N TYR A 397 -16.70 -16.48 -14.52
CA TYR A 397 -15.54 -15.72 -14.98
C TYR A 397 -14.78 -16.45 -16.10
N SER A 398 -14.16 -15.67 -16.99
CA SER A 398 -13.51 -16.17 -18.22
C SER A 398 -11.99 -16.06 -18.21
N GLY A 399 -11.40 -15.28 -17.31
CA GLY A 399 -9.94 -15.26 -17.16
C GLY A 399 -9.44 -16.56 -16.54
N ALA A 400 -8.21 -16.95 -16.87
CA ALA A 400 -7.68 -18.26 -16.49
C ALA A 400 -7.57 -18.45 -14.96
N THR A 401 -7.76 -19.69 -14.52
CA THR A 401 -7.50 -20.15 -13.16
C THR A 401 -6.13 -20.82 -13.09
N THR A 402 -5.18 -20.23 -12.37
CA THR A 402 -3.83 -20.80 -12.20
C THR A 402 -3.67 -21.40 -10.80
N VAL A 403 -3.35 -22.70 -10.74
CA VAL A 403 -2.98 -23.38 -9.49
C VAL A 403 -1.47 -23.30 -9.32
N SER A 404 -1.05 -22.38 -8.45
CA SER A 404 0.36 -22.09 -8.17
C SER A 404 0.91 -22.82 -6.95
N ALA A 405 0.05 -23.15 -5.97
CA ALA A 405 0.40 -24.02 -4.84
C ALA A 405 -0.82 -24.77 -4.27
N GLY A 406 -0.55 -25.84 -3.53
CA GLY A 406 -1.56 -26.65 -2.86
C GLY A 406 -2.57 -27.28 -3.82
N THR A 407 -3.81 -27.37 -3.35
CA THR A 407 -4.90 -28.04 -4.09
C THR A 407 -6.01 -27.06 -4.45
N LEU A 408 -6.53 -27.15 -5.67
CA LEU A 408 -7.80 -26.57 -6.08
C LEU A 408 -8.84 -27.69 -6.22
N LEU A 409 -9.92 -27.61 -5.46
CA LEU A 409 -11.09 -28.48 -5.56
C LEU A 409 -12.22 -27.70 -6.23
N VAL A 410 -12.66 -28.13 -7.41
CA VAL A 410 -13.84 -27.57 -8.07
C VAL A 410 -15.02 -28.46 -7.76
N ASN A 411 -15.90 -28.02 -6.86
CA ASN A 411 -17.14 -28.73 -6.48
C ASN A 411 -18.40 -28.05 -7.04
N GLY A 412 -18.27 -26.82 -7.55
CA GLY A 412 -19.29 -26.13 -8.33
C GLY A 412 -18.98 -26.21 -9.82
N SER A 413 -18.96 -25.06 -10.50
CA SER A 413 -18.54 -24.97 -11.90
C SER A 413 -17.54 -23.85 -12.15
N LEU A 414 -16.67 -24.06 -13.13
CA LEU A 414 -15.86 -23.05 -13.81
C LEU A 414 -16.28 -23.01 -15.28
N ALA A 415 -17.36 -22.29 -15.59
CA ALA A 415 -18.04 -22.42 -16.88
C ALA A 415 -17.18 -21.98 -18.09
N ASN A 416 -16.36 -20.94 -17.92
CA ASN A 416 -15.64 -20.30 -19.03
C ASN A 416 -14.12 -20.18 -18.78
N SER A 417 -13.62 -20.65 -17.65
CA SER A 417 -12.22 -20.45 -17.24
C SER A 417 -11.36 -21.65 -17.61
N ALA A 418 -10.27 -21.41 -18.33
CA ALA A 418 -9.22 -22.40 -18.51
C ALA A 418 -8.48 -22.62 -17.19
N VAL A 419 -8.19 -23.87 -16.84
CA VAL A 419 -7.47 -24.22 -15.60
C VAL A 419 -6.04 -24.66 -15.94
N ILE A 420 -5.06 -24.07 -15.27
CA ILE A 420 -3.64 -24.41 -15.44
C ILE A 420 -3.09 -24.90 -14.11
N VAL A 421 -2.63 -26.15 -14.06
CA VAL A 421 -2.08 -26.77 -12.86
C VAL A 421 -0.56 -26.89 -13.01
N GLY A 422 0.18 -26.18 -12.18
CA GLY A 422 1.65 -26.23 -12.20
C GLY A 422 2.24 -27.50 -11.60
N SER A 423 3.57 -27.61 -11.64
CA SER A 423 4.32 -28.75 -11.10
C SER A 423 4.21 -28.90 -9.57
N GLY A 424 3.77 -30.04 -9.05
CA GLY A 424 3.58 -30.29 -7.61
C GLY A 424 2.31 -29.67 -7.03
N ARG A 425 1.33 -29.36 -7.88
CA ARG A 425 0.02 -28.79 -7.51
C ARG A 425 -1.08 -29.76 -7.91
N THR A 426 -2.23 -29.67 -7.25
CA THR A 426 -3.32 -30.62 -7.46
C THR A 426 -4.60 -29.92 -7.91
N LEU A 427 -5.25 -30.47 -8.93
CA LEU A 427 -6.63 -30.18 -9.29
C LEU A 427 -7.51 -31.38 -8.93
N GLY A 428 -8.65 -31.14 -8.30
CA GLY A 428 -9.64 -32.15 -7.96
C GLY A 428 -11.04 -31.59 -7.81
N GLY A 429 -11.88 -32.27 -7.03
CA GLY A 429 -13.28 -31.93 -6.80
C GLY A 429 -14.24 -32.69 -7.71
N SER A 430 -15.54 -32.52 -7.51
CA SER A 430 -16.62 -33.27 -8.19
C SER A 430 -17.49 -32.40 -9.12
N GLY A 431 -16.98 -31.24 -9.51
CA GLY A 431 -17.70 -30.21 -10.25
C GLY A 431 -17.55 -30.30 -11.77
N THR A 432 -17.71 -29.16 -12.44
CA THR A 432 -17.59 -29.05 -13.90
C THR A 432 -16.58 -27.98 -14.32
N LEU A 433 -15.73 -28.31 -15.29
CA LEU A 433 -14.79 -27.40 -15.95
C LEU A 433 -15.28 -27.18 -17.38
N GLY A 434 -15.78 -25.99 -17.71
CA GLY A 434 -16.39 -25.71 -19.01
C GLY A 434 -15.41 -25.31 -20.12
N ALA A 435 -14.14 -25.11 -19.79
CA ALA A 435 -13.06 -24.85 -20.75
C ALA A 435 -11.92 -25.89 -20.61
N LEU A 436 -10.80 -25.66 -21.29
CA LEU A 436 -9.63 -26.54 -21.23
C LEU A 436 -9.03 -26.55 -19.81
N ALA A 437 -8.84 -27.76 -19.26
CA ALA A 437 -7.99 -27.99 -18.10
C ALA A 437 -6.65 -28.57 -18.56
N THR A 438 -5.55 -27.93 -18.17
CA THR A 438 -4.18 -28.36 -18.47
C THR A 438 -3.46 -28.71 -17.19
N VAL A 439 -3.01 -29.95 -17.08
CA VAL A 439 -2.16 -30.43 -16.00
C VAL A 439 -0.74 -30.54 -16.54
N GLN A 440 0.12 -29.62 -16.13
CA GLN A 440 1.48 -29.52 -16.63
C GLN A 440 2.36 -30.66 -16.08
N SER A 441 3.56 -30.79 -16.63
CA SER A 441 4.56 -31.74 -16.12
C SER A 441 4.80 -31.56 -14.60
N GLY A 442 4.71 -32.66 -13.85
CA GLY A 442 4.75 -32.71 -12.39
C GLY A 442 3.46 -32.29 -11.68
N GLY A 443 2.44 -31.78 -12.39
CA GLY A 443 1.12 -31.48 -11.83
C GLY A 443 0.30 -32.74 -11.59
N VAL A 444 -0.70 -32.65 -10.72
CA VAL A 444 -1.56 -33.77 -10.31
C VAL A 444 -3.02 -33.49 -10.63
N LEU A 445 -3.68 -34.43 -11.29
CA LEU A 445 -5.13 -34.54 -11.36
C LEU A 445 -5.59 -35.58 -10.34
N SER A 446 -6.51 -35.23 -9.45
CA SER A 446 -7.09 -36.12 -8.46
C SER A 446 -8.61 -35.87 -8.41
N PRO A 447 -9.39 -36.47 -9.31
CA PRO A 447 -10.83 -36.21 -9.42
C PRO A 447 -11.55 -36.55 -8.11
N GLY A 448 -12.66 -35.86 -7.85
CA GLY A 448 -13.51 -36.09 -6.71
C GLY A 448 -13.06 -35.46 -5.39
N ASN A 449 -13.76 -35.82 -4.32
CA ASN A 449 -13.33 -35.65 -2.93
C ASN A 449 -13.11 -37.03 -2.29
N SER A 450 -12.69 -38.01 -3.11
CA SER A 450 -12.30 -39.36 -2.72
C SER A 450 -13.43 -40.30 -2.24
N PRO A 451 -14.13 -41.02 -3.14
CA PRO A 451 -14.18 -40.86 -4.59
C PRO A 451 -15.13 -39.77 -5.11
N GLY A 452 -15.02 -39.43 -6.39
CA GLY A 452 -15.92 -38.51 -7.07
C GLY A 452 -15.77 -38.46 -8.59
N ALA A 453 -16.76 -37.88 -9.27
CA ALA A 453 -16.70 -37.64 -10.70
C ALA A 453 -16.42 -36.16 -10.98
N LEU A 454 -15.34 -35.85 -11.69
CA LEU A 454 -15.04 -34.50 -12.18
C LEU A 454 -15.34 -34.42 -13.66
N ALA A 455 -16.13 -33.43 -14.08
CA ALA A 455 -16.43 -33.21 -15.49
C ALA A 455 -15.55 -32.11 -16.08
N ALA A 456 -15.08 -32.31 -17.31
CA ALA A 456 -14.36 -31.31 -18.07
C ALA A 456 -14.89 -31.22 -19.50
N ALA A 457 -14.86 -30.02 -20.07
CA ALA A 457 -15.06 -29.83 -21.50
C ALA A 457 -13.90 -30.47 -22.22
N ALA A 458 -12.67 -29.97 -22.06
CA ALA A 458 -11.45 -30.55 -22.63
C ALA A 458 -10.38 -30.76 -21.56
N LEU A 459 -9.50 -31.73 -21.77
CA LEU A 459 -8.43 -32.08 -20.82
C LEU A 459 -7.10 -32.33 -21.56
N ASP A 460 -6.05 -31.69 -21.08
CA ASP A 460 -4.66 -31.91 -21.49
C ASP A 460 -3.82 -32.33 -20.28
N LEU A 461 -3.47 -33.61 -20.22
CA LEU A 461 -2.52 -34.15 -19.24
C LEU A 461 -1.16 -34.28 -19.91
N GLN A 462 -0.25 -33.36 -19.59
CA GLN A 462 1.06 -33.31 -20.23
C GLN A 462 1.95 -34.47 -19.80
N ALA A 463 2.98 -34.74 -20.60
CA ALA A 463 4.01 -35.71 -20.24
C ALA A 463 4.64 -35.36 -18.87
N GLY A 464 4.74 -36.36 -17.99
CA GLY A 464 5.25 -36.20 -16.62
C GLY A 464 4.23 -35.66 -15.61
N SER A 465 2.97 -35.43 -15.99
CA SER A 465 1.88 -35.24 -15.02
C SER A 465 1.50 -36.56 -14.34
N THR A 466 0.73 -36.48 -13.25
CA THR A 466 0.18 -37.64 -12.55
C THR A 466 -1.34 -37.53 -12.49
N THR A 467 -2.05 -38.58 -12.91
CA THR A 467 -3.47 -38.76 -12.61
C THR A 467 -3.59 -39.75 -11.47
N PHE A 468 -4.17 -39.32 -10.36
CA PHE A 468 -4.41 -40.13 -9.18
C PHE A 468 -5.90 -40.44 -9.07
N MET A 469 -6.28 -41.71 -9.05
CA MET A 469 -7.68 -42.14 -9.01
C MET A 469 -7.90 -43.21 -7.94
N GLN A 470 -8.96 -43.05 -7.17
CA GLN A 470 -9.30 -43.92 -6.06
C GLN A 470 -10.40 -44.91 -6.44
N VAL A 471 -10.34 -46.09 -5.81
CA VAL A 471 -11.33 -47.14 -5.94
C VAL A 471 -11.66 -47.66 -4.54
N ILE A 472 -12.95 -47.61 -4.16
CA ILE A 472 -13.51 -48.08 -2.89
C ILE A 472 -14.67 -49.04 -3.20
N GLY A 473 -14.65 -50.26 -2.67
CA GLY A 473 -15.76 -51.21 -2.81
C GLY A 473 -15.33 -52.65 -3.13
N SER A 474 -16.27 -53.58 -3.13
CA SER A 474 -15.98 -54.99 -3.44
C SER A 474 -17.12 -55.63 -4.24
N GLY A 475 -16.82 -56.71 -4.98
CA GLY A 475 -17.78 -57.54 -5.71
C GLY A 475 -17.41 -57.83 -7.17
N SER A 476 -18.32 -58.52 -7.86
CA SER A 476 -18.18 -58.91 -9.28
C SER A 476 -18.37 -57.77 -10.29
N ALA A 477 -18.68 -56.56 -9.82
CA ALA A 477 -18.94 -55.40 -10.64
C ALA A 477 -18.16 -54.19 -10.11
N ALA A 478 -17.77 -53.30 -11.02
CA ALA A 478 -16.96 -52.11 -10.72
C ALA A 478 -17.65 -51.07 -9.82
N GLY A 479 -18.92 -51.28 -9.44
CA GLY A 479 -19.73 -50.29 -8.75
C GLY A 479 -20.10 -49.09 -9.63
N VAL A 480 -20.52 -48.00 -9.01
CA VAL A 480 -20.97 -46.78 -9.69
C VAL A 480 -19.82 -45.77 -9.79
N ALA A 481 -19.57 -45.25 -11.00
CA ALA A 481 -18.57 -44.21 -11.24
C ALA A 481 -18.86 -42.95 -10.42
N GLY A 482 -17.83 -42.35 -9.85
CA GLY A 482 -17.93 -41.18 -8.97
C GLY A 482 -18.40 -41.50 -7.55
N THR A 483 -18.74 -42.75 -7.23
CA THR A 483 -19.06 -43.15 -5.85
C THR A 483 -18.17 -44.31 -5.38
N ALA A 484 -18.05 -45.36 -6.20
CA ALA A 484 -17.17 -46.50 -5.93
C ALA A 484 -15.76 -46.29 -6.49
N TYR A 485 -15.59 -45.41 -7.46
CA TYR A 485 -14.28 -45.05 -8.00
C TYR A 485 -14.30 -43.65 -8.60
N ASP A 486 -13.14 -43.03 -8.68
CA ASP A 486 -12.99 -41.74 -9.34
C ASP A 486 -13.23 -41.84 -10.83
N GLN A 487 -13.95 -40.86 -11.38
CA GLN A 487 -14.16 -40.77 -12.82
C GLN A 487 -13.84 -39.38 -13.35
N MET A 488 -13.07 -39.33 -14.43
CA MET A 488 -13.01 -38.16 -15.30
C MET A 488 -14.06 -38.26 -16.39
N ARG A 489 -14.98 -37.31 -16.43
CA ARG A 489 -16.04 -37.24 -17.44
C ARG A 489 -15.75 -36.11 -18.42
N ILE A 490 -15.42 -36.44 -19.65
CA ILE A 490 -15.10 -35.46 -20.68
C ILE A 490 -16.25 -35.44 -21.70
N THR A 491 -17.04 -34.36 -21.72
CA THR A 491 -18.29 -34.28 -22.50
C THR A 491 -18.35 -33.05 -23.39
N THR A 492 -18.96 -33.21 -24.57
CA THR A 492 -19.28 -32.18 -25.61
C THR A 492 -18.07 -31.60 -26.35
N PRO A 493 -18.16 -31.44 -27.68
CA PRO A 493 -17.14 -31.89 -28.64
C PRO A 493 -15.74 -31.46 -28.21
N SER A 494 -14.99 -32.39 -27.65
CA SER A 494 -13.76 -32.05 -26.95
C SER A 494 -12.66 -33.06 -27.16
N SER A 495 -11.45 -32.57 -26.93
CA SER A 495 -10.22 -33.34 -26.98
C SER A 495 -9.83 -33.82 -25.58
N LEU A 496 -9.35 -35.06 -25.54
CA LEU A 496 -8.58 -35.60 -24.43
C LEU A 496 -7.15 -35.83 -24.93
N THR A 497 -6.20 -35.08 -24.41
CA THR A 497 -4.78 -35.46 -24.51
C THR A 497 -4.34 -36.01 -23.18
N TYR A 498 -3.72 -37.19 -23.19
CA TYR A 498 -3.26 -37.83 -21.96
C TYR A 498 -1.84 -38.35 -22.08
N GLY A 499 -1.08 -38.13 -21.02
CA GLY A 499 0.33 -38.46 -20.90
C GLY A 499 0.71 -38.58 -19.43
N GLY A 500 1.99 -38.87 -19.16
CA GLY A 500 2.47 -39.05 -17.79
C GLY A 500 1.94 -40.35 -17.16
N GLU A 501 1.69 -40.35 -15.86
CA GLU A 501 1.41 -41.55 -15.10
C GLU A 501 -0.03 -41.61 -14.59
N LEU A 502 -0.64 -42.80 -14.65
CA LEU A 502 -1.88 -43.13 -13.94
C LEU A 502 -1.56 -43.92 -12.66
N VAL A 503 -1.99 -43.41 -11.52
CA VAL A 503 -1.86 -44.03 -10.20
C VAL A 503 -3.22 -44.40 -9.67
N LEU A 504 -3.41 -45.68 -9.35
CA LEU A 504 -4.63 -46.21 -8.77
C LEU A 504 -4.45 -46.46 -7.28
N SER A 505 -5.30 -45.86 -6.45
CA SER A 505 -5.33 -46.07 -5.01
C SER A 505 -6.54 -46.91 -4.63
N PHE A 506 -6.28 -48.15 -4.26
CA PHE A 506 -7.28 -49.07 -3.74
C PHE A 506 -7.42 -48.87 -2.24
N ILE A 507 -8.55 -48.32 -1.79
CA ILE A 507 -8.80 -48.00 -0.38
C ILE A 507 -9.70 -49.10 0.22
N ASP A 508 -9.43 -49.46 1.47
CA ASP A 508 -10.16 -50.49 2.23
C ASP A 508 -10.05 -51.91 1.67
N SER A 509 -8.95 -52.21 0.97
CA SER A 509 -8.66 -53.54 0.38
C SER A 509 -9.83 -54.05 -0.47
N PRO A 510 -10.20 -53.30 -1.52
CA PRO A 510 -11.36 -53.63 -2.33
C PRO A 510 -11.14 -54.97 -3.05
N LEU A 511 -12.04 -55.93 -2.83
CA LEU A 511 -12.00 -57.25 -3.49
C LEU A 511 -12.91 -57.22 -4.71
N PHE A 512 -12.31 -57.20 -5.90
CA PHE A 512 -13.04 -57.33 -7.16
C PHE A 512 -12.77 -58.67 -7.82
N ASP A 513 -13.78 -59.21 -8.50
CA ASP A 513 -13.57 -60.40 -9.32
C ASP A 513 -12.56 -60.09 -10.43
N ASN A 514 -11.72 -61.08 -10.73
CA ASN A 514 -10.79 -60.97 -11.85
C ASN A 514 -11.56 -60.66 -13.15
N GLY A 515 -11.10 -59.65 -13.88
CA GLY A 515 -11.77 -59.15 -15.10
C GLY A 515 -12.77 -58.02 -14.88
N THR A 516 -12.96 -57.52 -13.65
CA THR A 516 -13.77 -56.32 -13.39
C THR A 516 -13.19 -55.10 -14.10
N MET A 517 -13.98 -54.44 -14.94
CA MET A 517 -13.56 -53.25 -15.71
C MET A 517 -14.08 -51.94 -15.13
N PHE A 518 -13.20 -50.95 -14.96
CA PHE A 518 -13.53 -49.62 -14.46
C PHE A 518 -13.47 -48.58 -15.59
N SER A 519 -14.52 -47.77 -15.74
CA SER A 519 -14.53 -46.65 -16.71
C SER A 519 -13.98 -45.38 -16.06
N LEU A 520 -12.68 -45.41 -15.83
CA LEU A 520 -11.88 -44.35 -15.23
C LEU A 520 -11.98 -43.02 -15.99
N PHE A 521 -11.99 -43.09 -17.31
CA PHE A 521 -12.27 -41.97 -18.19
C PHE A 521 -13.53 -42.27 -18.99
N TYR A 522 -14.53 -41.41 -18.88
CA TYR A 522 -15.68 -41.40 -19.77
C TYR A 522 -15.47 -40.30 -20.82
N PHE A 523 -15.47 -40.68 -22.09
CA PHE A 523 -15.15 -39.78 -23.19
C PHE A 523 -15.91 -40.12 -24.47
N THR A 524 -16.38 -39.08 -25.18
CA THR A 524 -17.19 -39.23 -26.40
C THR A 524 -16.61 -38.49 -27.62
N GLY A 525 -15.33 -38.09 -27.59
CA GLY A 525 -14.69 -37.24 -28.60
C GLY A 525 -13.42 -37.86 -29.24
N THR A 526 -12.42 -37.01 -29.57
CA THR A 526 -11.08 -37.44 -30.04
C THR A 526 -10.03 -37.51 -28.93
N ALA A 527 -9.43 -38.68 -28.75
CA ALA A 527 -8.39 -38.90 -27.74
C ALA A 527 -7.02 -39.01 -28.43
N GLY A 528 -5.99 -38.44 -27.81
CA GLY A 528 -4.61 -38.53 -28.26
C GLY A 528 -3.66 -38.77 -27.08
N GLY A 529 -2.57 -39.49 -27.34
CA GLY A 529 -1.54 -39.79 -26.34
C GLY A 529 -1.66 -41.17 -25.71
N GLY A 530 -1.04 -41.33 -24.54
CA GLY A 530 -0.87 -42.58 -23.81
C GLY A 530 -0.18 -42.34 -22.48
N PHE A 531 -0.64 -43.00 -21.41
CA PHE A 531 0.10 -43.01 -20.15
C PHE A 531 1.44 -43.72 -20.33
N THR A 532 2.51 -43.14 -19.80
CA THR A 532 3.84 -43.74 -19.78
C THR A 532 3.94 -44.89 -18.78
N SER A 533 3.11 -44.86 -17.73
CA SER A 533 2.99 -45.94 -16.74
C SER A 533 1.60 -45.94 -16.12
N VAL A 534 1.18 -47.14 -15.71
CA VAL A 534 0.03 -47.36 -14.83
C VAL A 534 0.53 -48.16 -13.63
N ARG A 535 0.26 -47.70 -12.42
CA ARG A 535 0.65 -48.42 -11.19
C ARG A 535 -0.37 -48.28 -10.07
N ALA A 536 -0.29 -49.19 -9.11
CA ALA A 536 -0.93 -49.02 -7.82
C ALA A 536 -0.16 -48.01 -6.95
N ALA A 537 -0.87 -47.27 -6.09
CA ALA A 537 -0.29 -46.39 -5.09
C ALA A 537 0.53 -47.20 -4.06
N ALA A 538 1.57 -46.59 -3.48
CA ALA A 538 2.35 -47.25 -2.43
C ALA A 538 1.45 -47.62 -1.24
N GLY A 539 1.51 -48.88 -0.79
CA GLY A 539 0.66 -49.40 0.28
C GLY A 539 -0.70 -49.96 -0.17
N SER A 540 -1.08 -49.81 -1.44
CA SER A 540 -2.18 -50.60 -2.01
C SER A 540 -1.67 -51.97 -2.48
N SER A 541 -2.31 -53.04 -2.00
CA SER A 541 -2.05 -54.41 -2.44
C SER A 541 -2.37 -54.51 -3.93
N ALA A 542 -1.33 -54.51 -4.77
CA ALA A 542 -1.49 -54.50 -6.22
C ALA A 542 -2.26 -55.73 -6.71
N VAL A 543 -3.36 -55.50 -7.43
CA VAL A 543 -3.88 -56.49 -8.39
C VAL A 543 -3.25 -56.16 -9.74
N ARG A 544 -2.41 -57.06 -10.23
CA ARG A 544 -1.93 -57.04 -11.62
C ARG A 544 -3.07 -57.51 -12.52
N GLY A 545 -3.40 -56.72 -13.53
CA GLY A 545 -4.31 -57.08 -14.61
C GLY A 545 -4.03 -56.20 -15.81
#